data_AF-A0A315EL90-F1
#
_entry.id   AF-A0A315EL90-F1
#
_cell.length_a   1.000
_cell.length_b   1.000
_cell.length_c   1.000
_cell.angle_alpha   90.00
_cell.angle_beta   90.00
_cell.angle_gamma   90.00
#
_symmetry.space_group_name_H-M   'P 1'
#
loop_
_entity.id
_entity.type
_entity.pdbx_description
1 polymer ?
#
loop_
_entity_poly.entity_id
_entity_poly.type
_entity_poly.pdbx_seq_one_letter_code
_entity_poly.pdbx_strand_id
1 'polypeptide(L)'
;MDALVNALIAIGMLLILILLIYLIDRVNSIEKETRKVMTSITEKSERSVAPFMGLSSKKLWDTMTGRAAEGLDAGAITELRAQYALVLSKHMEALYQEGFKDGQRGMSGEPKNTKQVSTSKGAVESWMPSAQANALYQCGLNASQTPEADWGPIRASLDEAGQFLLTKTQQDASSPLSDWLMPLPPKLVTGSAETAGGVPESAHIPSGIPAAAGQGPASA
;
A
#
# COMPACT_ATOMS: atom_id res chain seq x y z
N MET A 1 -28.85 26.28 -51.35
CA MET A 1 -28.16 26.17 -50.05
C MET A 1 -28.83 25.12 -49.17
N ASP A 2 -30.14 24.95 -49.30
CA ASP A 2 -30.97 24.02 -48.52
C ASP A 2 -30.58 22.55 -48.67
N ALA A 3 -30.16 22.11 -49.87
CA ALA A 3 -29.70 20.73 -50.07
C ALA A 3 -28.41 20.41 -49.29
N LEU A 4 -27.50 21.39 -49.19
CA LEU A 4 -26.23 21.24 -48.46
C LEU A 4 -26.49 21.27 -46.95
N VAL A 5 -27.39 22.16 -46.48
CA VAL A 5 -27.82 22.20 -45.08
C VAL A 5 -28.55 20.92 -44.67
N ASN A 6 -29.46 20.41 -45.52
CA ASN A 6 -30.17 19.16 -45.26
C ASN A 6 -29.21 17.95 -45.25
N ALA A 7 -28.19 17.94 -46.12
CA ALA A 7 -27.14 16.92 -46.09
C ALA A 7 -26.30 16.99 -44.80
N LEU A 8 -25.94 18.18 -44.32
CA LEU A 8 -25.21 18.34 -43.06
C LEU A 8 -26.04 17.91 -41.84
N ILE A 9 -27.33 18.23 -41.82
CA ILE A 9 -28.26 17.79 -40.76
C ILE A 9 -28.40 16.27 -40.79
N ALA A 10 -28.54 15.66 -41.97
CA ALA A 10 -28.62 14.21 -42.13
C ALA A 10 -27.34 13.51 -41.64
N ILE A 11 -26.16 14.05 -41.97
CA ILE A 11 -24.87 13.53 -41.49
C ILE A 11 -24.74 13.68 -39.97
N GLY A 12 -25.14 14.83 -39.42
CA GLY A 12 -25.12 15.06 -37.97
C GLY A 12 -26.02 14.08 -37.22
N MET A 13 -27.24 13.85 -37.70
CA MET A 13 -28.16 12.87 -37.15
C MET A 13 -27.61 11.44 -37.22
N LEU A 14 -26.95 11.08 -38.33
CA LEU A 14 -26.32 9.78 -38.51
C LEU A 14 -25.18 9.57 -37.51
N LEU A 15 -24.31 10.57 -37.32
CA LEU A 15 -23.20 10.49 -36.36
C LEU A 15 -23.69 10.35 -34.92
N ILE A 16 -24.75 11.08 -34.55
CA ILE A 16 -25.35 10.96 -33.21
C ILE A 16 -25.91 9.55 -32.99
N LEU A 17 -26.58 8.97 -33.99
CA LEU A 17 -27.09 7.60 -33.93
C LEU A 17 -25.96 6.58 -33.75
N ILE A 18 -24.87 6.71 -34.51
CA ILE A 18 -23.69 5.84 -34.39
C ILE A 18 -23.08 5.96 -32.99
N LEU A 19 -22.99 7.18 -32.44
CA LEU A 19 -22.45 7.42 -31.10
C LEU A 19 -23.33 6.81 -30.00
N LEU A 20 -24.66 6.84 -30.16
CA LEU A 20 -25.60 6.21 -29.24
C LEU A 20 -25.44 4.68 -29.22
N ILE A 21 -25.34 4.06 -30.40
CA ILE A 21 -25.09 2.62 -30.53
C ILE A 21 -23.74 2.25 -29.91
N TYR A 22 -22.72 3.06 -30.15
CA TYR A 22 -21.40 2.87 -29.54
C TYR A 22 -21.43 2.96 -28.02
N LEU A 23 -22.16 3.93 -27.45
CA LEU A 23 -22.31 4.06 -26.00
C LEU A 23 -23.04 2.86 -25.41
N ILE A 24 -24.09 2.36 -26.07
CA ILE A 24 -24.80 1.16 -25.63
C ILE A 24 -23.86 -0.05 -25.68
N ASP A 25 -23.11 -0.25 -26.77
CA ASP A 25 -22.18 -1.39 -26.88
C ASP A 25 -21.01 -1.27 -25.88
N ARG A 26 -20.45 -0.07 -25.69
CA ARG A 26 -19.40 0.22 -24.70
C ARG A 26 -19.89 -0.02 -23.28
N VAL A 27 -21.08 0.45 -22.93
CA VAL A 27 -21.69 0.23 -21.61
C VAL A 27 -22.02 -1.25 -21.41
N ASN A 28 -22.58 -1.92 -22.41
CA ASN A 28 -22.91 -3.34 -22.37
C ASN A 28 -21.65 -4.23 -22.31
N SER A 29 -20.54 -3.78 -22.91
CA SER A 29 -19.22 -4.39 -22.78
C SER A 29 -18.67 -4.21 -21.36
N ILE A 30 -18.76 -3.01 -20.77
CA ILE A 30 -18.37 -2.75 -19.37
C ILE A 30 -19.18 -3.63 -18.39
N GLU A 31 -20.48 -3.79 -18.63
CA GLU A 31 -21.33 -4.69 -17.84
C GLU A 31 -20.98 -6.16 -18.04
N LYS A 32 -20.69 -6.58 -19.28
CA LYS A 32 -20.28 -7.96 -19.60
C LYS A 32 -18.95 -8.34 -18.97
N GLU A 33 -17.98 -7.44 -18.95
CA GLU A 33 -16.67 -7.71 -18.34
C GLU A 33 -16.82 -7.88 -16.82
N THR A 34 -17.70 -7.10 -16.18
CA THR A 34 -18.01 -7.26 -14.74
C THR A 34 -18.76 -8.56 -14.44
N ARG A 35 -19.75 -8.93 -15.28
CA ARG A 35 -20.52 -10.18 -15.12
C ARG A 35 -19.67 -11.42 -15.40
N LYS A 36 -18.85 -11.43 -16.45
CA LYS A 36 -17.95 -12.55 -16.78
C LYS A 36 -16.93 -12.80 -15.68
N VAL A 37 -16.43 -11.75 -15.04
CA VAL A 37 -15.58 -11.89 -13.85
C VAL A 37 -16.38 -12.61 -12.75
N MET A 38 -17.59 -12.16 -12.38
CA MET A 38 -18.44 -12.85 -11.39
C MET A 38 -18.81 -14.31 -11.76
N THR A 39 -19.14 -14.59 -13.02
CA THR A 39 -19.56 -15.93 -13.45
C THR A 39 -18.38 -16.91 -13.54
N SER A 40 -17.21 -16.47 -14.01
CA SER A 40 -16.00 -17.31 -14.05
C SER A 40 -15.44 -17.62 -12.66
N ILE A 41 -15.67 -16.75 -11.67
CA ILE A 41 -15.37 -17.03 -10.25
C ILE A 41 -16.32 -18.09 -9.70
N THR A 42 -17.60 -18.07 -10.11
CA THR A 42 -18.62 -19.00 -9.63
C THR A 42 -18.43 -20.41 -10.22
N GLU A 43 -18.20 -20.52 -11.54
CA GLU A 43 -18.04 -21.84 -12.19
C GLU A 43 -16.71 -22.54 -11.85
N LYS A 44 -15.64 -21.79 -11.57
CA LYS A 44 -14.36 -22.39 -11.11
C LYS A 44 -14.42 -22.85 -9.65
N SER A 45 -15.41 -22.38 -8.89
CA SER A 45 -15.60 -22.73 -7.48
C SER A 45 -16.19 -24.12 -7.25
N GLU A 46 -16.76 -24.77 -8.28
CA GLU A 46 -17.46 -26.05 -8.09
C GLU A 46 -16.56 -27.29 -8.20
N ARG A 47 -15.28 -27.15 -8.59
CA ARG A 47 -14.39 -28.31 -8.79
C ARG A 47 -13.03 -28.30 -8.08
N SER A 48 -12.66 -27.20 -7.44
CA SER A 48 -11.43 -27.13 -6.63
C SER A 48 -11.80 -26.76 -5.20
N VAL A 49 -11.15 -27.40 -4.22
CA VAL A 49 -11.17 -27.03 -2.80
C VAL A 49 -11.31 -25.51 -2.66
N ALA A 50 -12.44 -25.04 -2.14
CA ALA A 50 -12.75 -23.62 -2.16
C ALA A 50 -11.62 -22.85 -1.47
N PRO A 51 -10.97 -21.88 -2.16
CA PRO A 51 -9.90 -21.09 -1.56
C PRO A 51 -10.42 -20.38 -0.30
N PHE A 52 -9.57 -20.26 0.73
CA PHE A 52 -9.94 -19.72 2.04
C PHE A 52 -11.11 -20.47 2.71
N MET A 53 -11.29 -21.77 2.41
CA MET A 53 -12.39 -22.60 2.96
C MET A 53 -13.78 -22.09 2.60
N GLY A 54 -13.90 -21.35 1.49
CA GLY A 54 -15.15 -20.70 1.09
C GLY A 54 -15.50 -19.44 1.91
N LEU A 55 -14.60 -18.98 2.79
CA LEU A 55 -14.76 -17.72 3.52
C LEU A 55 -14.33 -16.55 2.64
N SER A 56 -15.20 -15.55 2.54
CA SER A 56 -14.90 -14.29 1.87
C SER A 56 -15.40 -13.09 2.66
N SER A 57 -14.86 -11.93 2.33
CA SER A 57 -15.41 -10.63 2.72
C SER A 57 -15.48 -10.48 4.24
N LYS A 58 -16.61 -10.00 4.76
CA LYS A 58 -16.83 -9.83 6.20
C LYS A 58 -16.73 -11.12 7.00
N LYS A 59 -17.11 -12.28 6.44
CA LYS A 59 -16.98 -13.58 7.13
C LYS A 59 -15.52 -13.97 7.34
N LEU A 60 -14.68 -13.73 6.33
CA LEU A 60 -13.24 -13.94 6.43
C LEU A 60 -12.64 -13.02 7.51
N TRP A 61 -13.00 -11.75 7.50
CA TRP A 61 -12.59 -10.79 8.54
C TRP A 61 -13.05 -11.22 9.95
N ASP A 62 -14.32 -11.59 10.12
CA ASP A 62 -14.87 -11.99 11.42
C ASP A 62 -14.22 -13.28 11.93
N THR A 63 -13.85 -14.21 11.04
CA THR A 63 -13.08 -15.41 11.40
C THR A 63 -11.66 -15.05 11.86
N MET A 64 -10.97 -14.16 11.13
CA MET A 64 -9.62 -13.73 11.47
C MET A 64 -9.55 -12.90 12.76
N THR A 65 -10.62 -12.16 13.08
CA THR A 65 -10.75 -11.42 14.36
C THR A 65 -11.25 -12.30 15.52
N GLY A 66 -11.45 -13.61 15.30
CA GLY A 66 -11.89 -14.56 16.32
C GLY A 66 -13.38 -14.50 16.67
N ARG A 67 -14.19 -13.74 15.92
CA ARG A 67 -15.64 -13.59 16.15
C ARG A 67 -16.49 -14.70 15.53
N ALA A 68 -16.03 -15.33 14.45
CA ALA A 68 -16.80 -16.31 13.69
C ALA A 68 -16.06 -17.65 13.49
N ALA A 69 -15.09 -17.96 14.37
CA ALA A 69 -14.28 -19.17 14.28
C ALA A 69 -15.00 -20.47 14.72
N GLU A 70 -16.30 -20.42 14.99
CA GLU A 70 -17.07 -21.58 15.46
C GLU A 70 -17.11 -22.67 14.38
N GLY A 71 -16.48 -23.82 14.66
CA GLY A 71 -16.45 -25.00 13.78
C GLY A 71 -15.18 -25.18 12.93
N LEU A 72 -14.20 -24.29 13.03
CA LEU A 72 -12.90 -24.43 12.36
C LEU A 72 -11.83 -24.96 13.32
N ASP A 73 -11.00 -25.88 12.84
CA ASP A 73 -9.86 -26.41 13.59
C ASP A 73 -8.78 -25.33 13.83
N ALA A 74 -8.09 -25.38 14.97
CA ALA A 74 -7.07 -24.39 15.33
C ALA A 74 -5.87 -24.38 14.35
N GLY A 75 -5.52 -25.53 13.77
CA GLY A 75 -4.50 -25.63 12.73
C GLY A 75 -4.96 -24.99 11.42
N ALA A 76 -6.22 -25.23 11.03
CA ALA A 76 -6.84 -24.61 9.86
C ALA A 76 -6.89 -23.07 9.97
N ILE A 77 -7.22 -22.53 11.14
CA ILE A 77 -7.21 -21.08 11.39
C ILE A 77 -5.79 -20.51 11.29
N THR A 78 -4.78 -21.26 11.76
CA THR A 78 -3.38 -20.82 11.69
C THR A 78 -2.87 -20.73 10.25
N GLU A 79 -3.15 -21.73 9.41
CA GLU A 79 -2.82 -21.67 7.99
C GLU A 79 -3.57 -20.52 7.29
N LEU A 80 -4.85 -20.35 7.62
CA LEU A 80 -5.69 -19.29 7.07
C LEU A 80 -5.16 -17.90 7.44
N ARG A 81 -4.68 -17.70 8.68
CA ARG A 81 -4.03 -16.45 9.11
C ARG A 81 -2.78 -16.13 8.30
N ALA A 82 -1.92 -17.12 8.06
CA ALA A 82 -0.71 -16.91 7.25
C ALA A 82 -1.03 -16.51 5.81
N GLN A 83 -2.07 -17.10 5.22
CA GLN A 83 -2.56 -16.72 3.89
C GLN A 83 -3.21 -15.33 3.88
N TYR A 84 -3.98 -15.03 4.94
CA TYR A 84 -4.67 -13.76 5.09
C TYR A 84 -3.71 -12.58 5.28
N ALA A 85 -2.54 -12.78 5.88
CA ALA A 85 -1.49 -11.76 6.01
C ALA A 85 -1.17 -11.09 4.66
N LEU A 86 -0.95 -11.89 3.63
CA LEU A 86 -0.66 -11.42 2.27
C LEU A 86 -1.86 -10.74 1.63
N VAL A 87 -3.07 -11.24 1.88
CA VAL A 87 -4.31 -10.65 1.36
C VAL A 87 -4.54 -9.27 1.96
N LEU A 88 -4.34 -9.14 3.27
CA LEU A 88 -4.51 -7.90 4.00
C LEU A 88 -3.48 -6.86 3.56
N SER A 89 -2.20 -7.24 3.42
CA SER A 89 -1.18 -6.33 2.90
C SER A 89 -1.54 -5.86 1.50
N LYS A 90 -1.87 -6.76 0.56
CA LYS A 90 -2.28 -6.35 -0.80
C LYS A 90 -3.49 -5.43 -0.81
N HIS A 91 -4.45 -5.65 0.08
CA HIS A 91 -5.61 -4.76 0.21
C HIS A 91 -5.19 -3.37 0.70
N MET A 92 -4.35 -3.28 1.74
CA MET A 92 -3.80 -2.02 2.24
C MET A 92 -3.03 -1.26 1.16
N GLU A 93 -2.15 -1.96 0.43
CA GLU A 93 -1.38 -1.41 -0.70
C GLU A 93 -2.29 -0.81 -1.77
N ALA A 94 -3.32 -1.56 -2.16
CA ALA A 94 -4.25 -1.14 -3.20
C ALA A 94 -5.03 0.13 -2.82
N LEU A 95 -5.40 0.30 -1.54
CA LEU A 95 -6.11 1.50 -1.08
C LEU A 95 -5.21 2.72 -1.04
N TYR A 96 -3.99 2.58 -0.54
CA TYR A 96 -3.01 3.66 -0.57
C TYR A 96 -2.70 4.10 -2.01
N GLN A 97 -2.43 3.16 -2.90
CA GLN A 97 -2.14 3.47 -4.31
C GLN A 97 -3.32 4.10 -5.04
N GLU A 98 -4.55 3.71 -4.70
CA GLU A 98 -5.77 4.32 -5.23
C GLU A 98 -5.85 5.80 -4.81
N GLY A 99 -5.70 6.09 -3.51
CA GLY A 99 -5.65 7.47 -3.01
C GLY A 99 -4.53 8.29 -3.65
N PHE A 100 -3.33 7.71 -3.79
CA PHE A 100 -2.19 8.38 -4.41
C PHE A 100 -2.41 8.70 -5.89
N LYS A 101 -3.04 7.80 -6.65
CA LYS A 101 -3.39 8.02 -8.06
C LYS A 101 -4.51 9.05 -8.21
N ASP A 102 -5.50 9.01 -7.34
CA ASP A 102 -6.61 9.97 -7.37
C ASP A 102 -6.12 11.38 -7.04
N GLY A 103 -5.28 11.52 -6.02
CA GLY A 103 -4.72 12.81 -5.65
C GLY A 103 -3.81 13.42 -6.73
N GLN A 104 -3.03 12.61 -7.46
CA GLN A 104 -2.29 13.06 -8.65
C GLN A 104 -3.20 13.59 -9.77
N ARG A 105 -4.44 13.08 -9.86
CA ARG A 105 -5.44 13.48 -10.85
C ARG A 105 -6.33 14.63 -10.34
N GLY A 106 -6.09 15.13 -9.13
CA GLY A 106 -6.95 16.12 -8.47
C GLY A 106 -8.34 15.59 -8.14
N MET A 107 -8.50 14.27 -8.05
CA MET A 107 -9.76 13.60 -7.71
C MET A 107 -9.75 13.16 -6.24
N SER A 108 -10.93 13.06 -5.66
CA SER A 108 -11.15 12.43 -4.35
C SER A 108 -12.42 11.59 -4.43
N GLY A 109 -12.40 10.42 -3.82
CA GLY A 109 -13.51 9.48 -3.78
C GLY A 109 -13.56 8.73 -2.45
N GLU A 110 -14.67 8.04 -2.21
CA GLU A 110 -14.80 7.17 -1.04
C GLU A 110 -14.24 5.77 -1.37
N PRO A 111 -13.25 5.27 -0.62
CA PRO A 111 -12.65 3.98 -0.90
C PRO A 111 -13.62 2.83 -0.63
N LYS A 112 -13.56 1.79 -1.46
CA LYS A 112 -14.37 0.59 -1.25
C LYS A 112 -13.83 -0.23 -0.07
N ASN A 113 -14.72 -0.59 0.85
CA ASN A 113 -14.44 -1.50 1.96
C ASN A 113 -14.09 -2.93 1.53
N THR A 114 -14.55 -3.34 0.35
CA THR A 114 -14.25 -4.64 -0.24
C THR A 114 -13.32 -4.47 -1.43
N LYS A 115 -12.30 -5.32 -1.49
CA LYS A 115 -11.41 -5.44 -2.65
C LYS A 115 -11.17 -6.90 -2.96
N GLN A 116 -11.21 -7.22 -4.25
CA GLN A 116 -10.80 -8.54 -4.73
C GLN A 116 -9.27 -8.60 -4.79
N VAL A 117 -8.69 -9.55 -4.07
CA VAL A 117 -7.24 -9.78 -4.03
C VAL A 117 -6.95 -11.14 -4.66
N SER A 118 -6.13 -11.15 -5.71
CA SER A 118 -5.68 -12.37 -6.37
C SER A 118 -4.41 -12.89 -5.70
N THR A 119 -4.45 -14.11 -5.17
CA THR A 119 -3.30 -14.81 -4.58
C THR A 119 -3.01 -16.10 -5.35
N SER A 120 -1.84 -16.70 -5.12
CA SER A 120 -1.46 -17.99 -5.74
C SER A 120 -2.42 -19.14 -5.40
N LYS A 121 -3.18 -19.03 -4.31
CA LYS A 121 -4.19 -20.03 -3.92
C LYS A 121 -5.59 -19.72 -4.48
N GLY A 122 -5.81 -18.53 -5.06
CA GLY A 122 -7.09 -18.11 -5.62
C GLY A 122 -7.37 -16.63 -5.39
N ALA A 123 -8.41 -16.13 -6.05
CA ALA A 123 -8.94 -14.80 -5.77
C ALA A 123 -9.86 -14.85 -4.55
N VAL A 124 -9.70 -13.90 -3.64
CA VAL A 124 -10.54 -13.76 -2.45
C VAL A 124 -11.01 -12.31 -2.31
N GLU A 125 -12.26 -12.12 -1.93
CA GLU A 125 -12.74 -10.80 -1.55
C GLU A 125 -12.29 -10.51 -0.12
N SER A 126 -11.46 -9.47 0.04
CA SER A 126 -11.02 -8.96 1.32
C SER A 126 -11.92 -7.81 1.75
N TRP A 127 -12.40 -7.84 2.99
CA TRP A 127 -13.14 -6.75 3.61
C TRP A 127 -12.33 -6.13 4.74
N MET A 128 -12.38 -4.80 4.88
CA MET A 128 -11.82 -4.10 6.04
C MET A 128 -12.80 -3.02 6.55
N PRO A 129 -12.67 -2.59 7.82
CA PRO A 129 -13.55 -1.57 8.37
C PRO A 129 -13.34 -0.21 7.70
N SER A 130 -14.41 0.57 7.57
CA SER A 130 -14.43 1.83 6.80
C SER A 130 -13.49 2.89 7.33
N ALA A 131 -13.33 2.97 8.65
CA ALA A 131 -12.40 3.91 9.27
C ALA A 131 -10.96 3.69 8.78
N GLN A 132 -10.50 2.45 8.77
CA GLN A 132 -9.15 2.11 8.28
C GLN A 132 -9.06 2.24 6.77
N ALA A 133 -10.07 1.78 6.02
CA ALA A 133 -10.06 1.94 4.57
C ALA A 133 -9.93 3.41 4.13
N ASN A 134 -10.68 4.30 4.80
CA ASN A 134 -10.60 5.73 4.57
C ASN A 134 -9.24 6.30 4.99
N ALA A 135 -8.72 5.93 6.16
CA ALA A 135 -7.42 6.39 6.62
C ALA A 135 -6.30 6.05 5.62
N LEU A 136 -6.24 4.81 5.12
CA LEU A 136 -5.23 4.39 4.14
C LEU A 136 -5.36 5.15 2.81
N TYR A 137 -6.58 5.36 2.32
CA TYR A 137 -6.84 6.14 1.12
C TYR A 137 -6.40 7.59 1.28
N GLN A 138 -6.78 8.24 2.38
CA GLN A 138 -6.41 9.62 2.67
C GLN A 138 -4.89 9.77 2.82
N CYS A 139 -4.20 8.79 3.42
CA CYS A 139 -2.74 8.80 3.47
C CYS A 139 -2.12 8.82 2.06
N GLY A 140 -2.62 8.00 1.13
CA GLY A 140 -2.18 7.99 -0.26
C GLY A 140 -2.46 9.31 -0.97
N LEU A 141 -3.68 9.84 -0.81
CA LEU A 141 -4.09 11.11 -1.40
C LEU A 141 -3.22 12.27 -0.91
N ASN A 142 -3.00 12.37 0.40
CA ASN A 142 -2.13 13.39 1.01
C ASN A 142 -0.67 13.22 0.54
N ALA A 143 -0.18 11.99 0.45
CA ALA A 143 1.20 11.73 -0.02
C ALA A 143 1.42 12.19 -1.47
N SER A 144 0.39 12.18 -2.31
CA SER A 144 0.51 12.67 -3.69
C SER A 144 0.57 14.20 -3.83
N GLN A 145 0.06 14.92 -2.82
CA GLN A 145 -0.03 16.39 -2.81
C GLN A 145 1.05 17.03 -1.92
N THR A 146 1.68 16.22 -1.07
CA THR A 146 2.66 16.66 -0.07
C THR A 146 4.06 16.24 -0.51
N PRO A 147 5.06 17.15 -0.46
CA PRO A 147 6.46 16.78 -0.69
C PRO A 147 6.94 15.67 0.24
N GLU A 148 7.83 14.80 -0.24
CA GLU A 148 8.34 13.65 0.54
C GLU A 148 9.01 14.05 1.88
N ALA A 149 9.54 15.27 1.96
CA ALA A 149 10.13 15.83 3.18
C ALA A 149 9.13 15.95 4.34
N ASP A 150 7.85 16.16 4.02
CA ASP A 150 6.76 16.41 4.98
C ASP A 150 5.86 15.17 5.18
N TRP A 151 6.31 13.99 4.75
CA TRP A 151 5.54 12.74 4.90
C TRP A 151 5.47 12.21 6.34
N GLY A 152 6.15 12.84 7.31
CA GLY A 152 6.18 12.40 8.71
C GLY A 152 4.80 12.11 9.33
N PRO A 153 3.85 13.07 9.30
CA PRO A 153 2.49 12.85 9.81
C PRO A 153 1.70 11.79 9.02
N ILE A 154 1.91 11.71 7.70
CA ILE A 154 1.23 10.75 6.82
C ILE A 154 1.67 9.32 7.16
N ARG A 155 2.97 9.12 7.38
CA ARG A 155 3.53 7.84 7.82
C ARG A 155 2.96 7.42 9.17
N ALA A 156 2.89 8.32 10.14
CA ALA A 156 2.31 8.02 11.45
C ALA A 156 0.84 7.57 11.35
N SER A 157 0.03 8.26 10.54
CA SER A 157 -1.37 7.89 10.29
C SER A 157 -1.49 6.54 9.56
N LEU A 158 -0.61 6.27 8.60
CA LEU A 158 -0.55 5.00 7.89
C LEU A 158 -0.20 3.84 8.83
N ASP A 159 0.78 4.07 9.72
CA ASP A 159 1.23 3.08 10.72
C ASP A 159 0.17 2.78 11.77
N GLU A 160 -0.55 3.80 12.25
CA GLU A 160 -1.66 3.61 13.19
C GLU A 160 -2.78 2.75 12.57
N ALA A 161 -3.17 3.06 11.33
CA ALA A 161 -4.21 2.31 10.63
C ALA A 161 -3.76 0.86 10.33
N GLY A 162 -2.51 0.66 9.91
CA GLY A 162 -1.92 -0.65 9.68
C GLY A 162 -1.83 -1.48 10.97
N GLN A 163 -1.34 -0.89 12.05
CA GLN A 163 -1.19 -1.56 13.35
C GLN A 163 -2.54 -1.99 13.93
N PHE A 164 -3.58 -1.18 13.77
CA PHE A 164 -4.94 -1.58 14.14
C PHE A 164 -5.38 -2.83 13.37
N LEU A 165 -5.21 -2.87 12.05
CA LEU A 165 -5.63 -4.01 11.22
C LEU A 165 -4.85 -5.28 11.55
N LEU A 166 -3.52 -5.18 11.67
CA LEU A 166 -2.64 -6.32 11.96
C LEU A 166 -2.92 -6.89 13.35
N THR A 167 -3.03 -6.03 14.37
CA THR A 167 -3.34 -6.46 15.75
C THR A 167 -4.71 -7.14 15.82
N LYS A 168 -5.73 -6.58 15.16
CA LYS A 168 -7.09 -7.15 15.16
C LYS A 168 -7.15 -8.52 14.50
N THR A 169 -6.30 -8.77 13.51
CA THR A 169 -6.28 -10.02 12.73
C THR A 169 -5.19 -10.99 13.20
N GLN A 170 -4.58 -10.68 14.36
CA GLN A 170 -3.51 -11.47 15.00
C GLN A 170 -2.33 -11.74 14.06
N GLN A 171 -2.00 -10.75 13.24
CA GLN A 171 -0.86 -10.76 12.33
C GLN A 171 0.35 -10.10 12.98
N ASP A 172 1.53 -10.38 12.45
CA ASP A 172 2.76 -9.72 12.89
C ASP A 172 2.68 -8.22 12.59
N ALA A 173 2.81 -7.40 13.64
CA ALA A 173 2.81 -5.94 13.57
C ALA A 173 4.18 -5.36 13.93
N SER A 174 5.25 -6.15 13.77
CA SER A 174 6.61 -5.75 14.16
C SER A 174 7.22 -4.71 13.23
N SER A 175 6.73 -4.59 11.99
CA SER A 175 7.21 -3.62 11.00
C SER A 175 6.13 -2.58 10.71
N PRO A 176 6.45 -1.27 10.76
CA PRO A 176 5.50 -0.21 10.42
C PRO A 176 5.12 -0.28 8.94
N LEU A 177 3.85 0.02 8.65
CA LEU A 177 3.29 -0.04 7.29
C LEU A 177 4.01 0.93 6.35
N SER A 178 4.46 2.07 6.88
CA SER A 178 5.20 3.12 6.19
C SER A 178 6.57 2.69 5.66
N ASP A 179 7.21 1.70 6.28
CA ASP A 179 8.54 1.20 5.86
C ASP A 179 8.48 0.52 4.48
N TRP A 180 7.37 -0.17 4.20
CA TRP A 180 7.14 -0.83 2.92
C TRP A 180 6.46 0.08 1.88
N LEU A 181 5.45 0.86 2.29
CA LEU A 181 4.63 1.65 1.36
C LEU A 181 5.24 3.00 1.00
N MET A 182 6.12 3.53 1.83
CA MET A 182 6.75 4.84 1.66
C MET A 182 8.27 4.73 1.94
N PRO A 183 9.01 3.89 1.20
CA PRO A 183 10.43 3.70 1.45
C PRO A 183 11.13 5.06 1.39
N LEU A 184 11.87 5.42 2.45
CA LEU A 184 12.70 6.61 2.39
C LEU A 184 13.68 6.44 1.22
N PRO A 185 13.94 7.48 0.42
CA PRO A 185 15.10 7.44 -0.45
C PRO A 185 16.29 7.07 0.44
N PRO A 186 17.17 6.15 0.00
CA PRO A 186 18.32 5.77 0.80
C PRO A 186 18.99 7.07 1.22
N LYS A 187 19.07 7.30 2.53
CA LYS A 187 19.92 8.36 3.04
C LYS A 187 21.27 8.05 2.41
N LEU A 188 21.69 8.89 1.46
CA LEU A 188 23.07 8.88 1.00
C LEU A 188 23.85 8.79 2.29
N VAL A 189 24.57 7.69 2.44
CA VAL A 189 25.53 7.53 3.52
C VAL A 189 26.57 8.60 3.21
N THR A 190 26.28 9.84 3.61
CA THR A 190 27.28 10.88 3.77
C THR A 190 28.08 10.32 4.93
N GLY A 191 29.09 9.52 4.55
CA GLY A 191 30.10 9.03 5.45
C GLY A 191 30.51 10.19 6.31
N SER A 192 30.48 9.95 7.62
CA SER A 192 31.04 10.82 8.62
C SER A 192 32.29 11.49 8.05
N ALA A 193 32.24 12.82 7.97
CA ALA A 193 33.38 13.63 7.66
C ALA A 193 34.46 13.36 8.71
N GLU A 194 35.37 12.43 8.41
CA GLU A 194 36.69 12.36 9.01
C GLU A 194 37.65 12.98 8.00
N THR A 195 37.64 14.31 7.95
CA THR A 195 38.71 15.09 7.33
C THR A 195 39.68 15.50 8.42
N ALA A 196 40.85 14.89 8.47
CA ALA A 196 42.10 15.60 8.77
C ALA A 196 43.33 14.71 8.52
N GLY A 197 44.01 14.98 7.39
CA GLY A 197 45.48 15.05 7.36
C GLY A 197 46.26 13.75 7.17
N GLY A 198 46.85 13.60 5.98
CA GLY A 198 48.17 12.94 5.86
C GLY A 198 49.22 13.73 6.65
N VAL A 199 50.46 13.27 6.88
CA VAL A 199 51.35 12.42 6.06
C VAL A 199 52.40 11.80 7.05
N PRO A 200 53.57 11.25 6.64
CA PRO A 200 53.97 9.85 6.73
C PRO A 200 55.06 9.56 7.80
N GLU A 201 55.63 8.36 7.70
CA GLU A 201 57.06 8.08 7.92
C GLU A 201 57.52 7.70 9.34
N SER A 202 57.73 6.39 9.49
CA SER A 202 58.47 5.74 10.57
C SER A 202 59.96 6.07 10.48
N ALA A 203 60.53 6.71 11.50
CA ALA A 203 61.96 6.61 11.81
C ALA A 203 62.27 6.95 13.29
N HIS A 204 62.63 5.91 14.03
CA HIS A 204 63.77 5.79 14.95
C HIS A 204 64.45 7.07 15.50
N ILE A 205 64.64 7.14 16.83
CA ILE A 205 65.92 7.33 17.57
C ILE A 205 65.67 7.51 19.11
N PRO A 206 66.63 7.21 20.01
CA PRO A 206 66.41 6.60 21.32
C PRO A 206 66.68 7.50 22.56
N SER A 207 66.36 6.93 23.73
CA SER A 207 66.96 7.06 25.08
C SER A 207 67.66 8.36 25.52
N GLY A 208 67.20 8.94 26.65
CA GLY A 208 67.99 9.88 27.47
C GLY A 208 67.23 10.55 28.62
N ILE A 209 67.38 10.02 29.83
CA ILE A 209 67.18 10.67 31.16
C ILE A 209 68.38 11.65 31.40
N PRO A 210 68.43 12.69 32.29
CA PRO A 210 67.62 12.99 33.50
C PRO A 210 67.18 14.46 33.79
N ALA A 211 66.30 14.56 34.79
CA ALA A 211 66.21 15.49 35.93
C ALA A 211 66.98 16.82 36.00
N ALA A 212 66.25 17.92 36.28
CA ALA A 212 66.57 19.06 37.17
C ALA A 212 65.33 20.00 37.18
N ALA A 213 64.62 20.28 38.29
CA ALA A 213 64.93 21.08 39.48
C ALA A 213 64.33 22.51 39.44
N GLY A 214 63.53 22.84 40.47
CA GLY A 214 63.15 24.20 40.92
C GLY A 214 61.95 24.85 40.21
N GLN A 215 61.07 25.64 40.83
CA GLN A 215 60.88 26.10 42.22
C GLN A 215 59.51 26.86 42.22
N GLY A 216 58.71 26.79 43.31
CA GLY A 216 57.41 27.48 43.43
C GLY A 216 57.52 29.00 43.67
N PRO A 217 56.56 29.70 44.30
CA PRO A 217 55.18 29.34 44.66
C PRO A 217 54.14 30.43 44.29
N ALA A 218 52.84 30.16 44.45
CA ALA A 218 51.82 31.20 44.56
C ALA A 218 50.79 30.82 45.64
N SER A 219 50.85 31.50 46.78
CA SER A 219 49.80 31.54 47.79
C SER A 219 49.99 32.78 48.66
N ALA A 220 48.87 33.49 48.88
CA ALA A 220 48.63 34.71 49.64
C ALA A 220 49.02 36.05 48.97
#